data_AF-A0A3Q3L9N7-F1
#
_entry.id   AF-A0A3Q3L9N7-F1
#
_cell.length_a   1.000
_cell.length_b   1.000
_cell.length_c   1.000
_cell.angle_alpha   90.00
_cell.angle_beta   90.00
_cell.angle_gamma   90.00
#
_symmetry.space_group_name_H-M   'P 1'
#
loop_
_entity.id
_entity.type
_entity.pdbx_description
1 polymer ?
#
loop_
_entity_poly.entity_id
_entity_poly.type
_entity_poly.pdbx_seq_one_letter_code
_entity_poly.pdbx_strand_id
1 'polypeptide(L)'
;KGLYSDIHSSSAECRASPLRQLNQSSLPLNRNSYMLSTFCTEDNVQECLLHISQEMSSLGLPPVWTESSGSSELNVVAVLNCMYDLIQLHRRGIQTLENMEVEQLKSNSNVDYLQFTSSRQKEQLELAKRENTGLLERERQLQLKVKSLQNFLKNEKEEVQKLQNVIASRASQYNHEMKRKEREFSKLKERLNQLLVDKKDKKQAIDVLNSIGRADGKRSLWKTEKTEAKHEGEMYKTLLSDYDTRQRQLLLENAELRKVLQQMKKDMVSILSSRKSTLKEDKHDDNYIQEVINSSKESIDLYCVHAREKLTNSIRLQWRRLKSHVERLDSQGALHTKYSDAVPQETHEEMDRLKVEIQQCKDFIQTQQQLLQQQLSSPCDEDASSLLSDCFMLQEKERLREEWKTLEEQRKIFERERKNFTDAAIRLSHERKAFEEDRATWLKNQFLNMNPFADSMKPQMSKSKSAFLICECLVLYKPSSVTLVFKKKKFSVNSIIDR
;
A
#
# COMPACT_ATOMS: atom_id res chain seq x y z
N LYS A 1 20.44 33.72 23.17
CA LYS A 1 21.31 32.71 23.81
C LYS A 1 20.87 31.35 23.31
N GLY A 2 21.60 30.76 22.38
CA GLY A 2 21.33 29.45 21.79
C GLY A 2 22.47 29.14 20.85
N LEU A 3 23.47 28.42 21.37
CA LEU A 3 24.69 28.02 20.69
C LEU A 3 24.32 27.00 19.59
N TYR A 4 24.47 27.39 18.33
CA TYR A 4 24.68 26.45 17.24
C TYR A 4 26.17 26.10 17.25
N SER A 5 26.49 24.87 17.67
CA SER A 5 27.81 24.30 17.48
C SER A 5 27.83 23.58 16.13
N ASP A 6 28.39 24.25 15.12
CA ASP A 6 28.78 23.63 13.86
C ASP A 6 29.86 22.58 14.13
N ILE A 7 29.50 21.31 13.99
CA ILE A 7 30.46 20.22 13.95
C ILE A 7 30.94 20.12 12.50
N HIS A 8 31.94 20.95 12.17
CA HIS A 8 32.77 20.74 10.99
C HIS A 8 33.46 19.39 11.11
N SER A 9 32.90 18.40 10.43
CA SER A 9 33.50 17.08 10.27
C SER A 9 34.70 17.22 9.35
N SER A 10 35.89 17.33 9.96
CA SER A 10 37.16 17.23 9.27
C SER A 10 37.25 15.85 8.61
N SER A 11 37.03 15.81 7.30
CA SER A 11 37.39 14.66 6.47
C SER A 11 38.91 14.60 6.38
N ALA A 12 39.53 14.02 7.42
CA ALA A 12 40.88 13.52 7.30
C ALA A 12 40.83 12.35 6.31
N GLU A 13 41.04 12.66 5.03
CA GLU A 13 41.44 11.69 4.03
C GLU A 13 42.70 10.98 4.56
N CYS A 14 42.51 9.83 5.20
CA CYS A 14 43.55 8.84 5.30
C CYS A 14 43.77 8.32 3.88
N ARG A 15 44.49 9.10 3.06
CA ARG A 15 45.21 8.57 1.90
C ARG A 15 46.12 7.49 2.47
N ALA A 16 45.73 6.23 2.26
CA ALA A 16 46.67 5.14 2.33
C ALA A 16 47.82 5.52 1.40
N SER A 17 49.00 5.74 1.99
CA SER A 17 50.24 5.93 1.24
C SER A 17 50.30 4.84 0.17
N PRO A 18 50.71 5.16 -1.08
CA PRO A 18 50.89 4.14 -2.09
C PRO A 18 51.81 3.10 -1.48
N LEU A 19 51.36 1.85 -1.42
CA LEU A 19 52.26 0.72 -1.18
C LEU A 19 53.40 0.93 -2.17
N ARG A 20 54.55 1.41 -1.69
CA ARG A 20 55.80 1.17 -2.37
C ARG A 20 55.85 -0.34 -2.44
N GLN A 21 55.57 -0.86 -3.64
CA GLN A 21 56.10 -2.13 -4.09
C GLN A 21 57.61 -2.01 -3.92
N LEU A 22 58.09 -2.22 -2.70
CA LEU A 22 59.38 -2.83 -2.50
C LEU A 22 59.20 -4.18 -3.17
N ASN A 23 59.59 -4.23 -4.44
CA ASN A 23 60.04 -5.44 -5.09
C ASN A 23 61.08 -6.05 -4.13
N GLN A 24 60.59 -6.83 -3.17
CA GLN A 24 61.38 -7.86 -2.54
C GLN A 24 61.60 -8.84 -3.68
N SER A 25 62.69 -8.62 -4.42
CA SER A 25 63.39 -9.69 -5.08
C SER A 25 63.63 -10.73 -4.00
N SER A 26 62.71 -11.67 -3.90
CA SER A 26 62.96 -13.00 -3.37
C SER A 26 64.09 -13.54 -4.24
N LEU A 27 65.33 -13.22 -3.86
CA LEU A 27 66.47 -14.01 -4.28
C LEU A 27 66.10 -15.42 -3.82
N PRO A 28 65.87 -16.36 -4.76
CA PRO A 28 65.75 -17.73 -4.35
C PRO A 28 67.08 -18.02 -3.66
N LEU A 29 67.05 -18.40 -2.38
CA LEU A 29 68.15 -19.19 -1.85
C LEU A 29 68.14 -20.46 -2.70
N ASN A 30 68.92 -20.40 -3.78
CA ASN A 30 69.18 -21.50 -4.67
C ASN A 30 70.02 -22.49 -3.87
N ARG A 31 69.35 -23.27 -3.03
CA ARG A 31 69.83 -24.59 -2.62
C ARG A 31 69.74 -25.47 -3.86
N ASN A 32 70.68 -25.33 -4.77
CA ASN A 32 71.04 -26.37 -5.72
C ASN A 32 72.52 -26.26 -6.09
N SER A 33 73.21 -27.35 -5.78
CA SER A 33 74.10 -28.02 -6.71
C SER A 33 75.39 -27.30 -7.12
N TYR A 34 76.45 -27.49 -6.33
CA TYR A 34 77.80 -27.80 -6.79
C TYR A 34 78.02 -27.73 -8.33
N MET A 35 78.42 -26.56 -8.82
CA MET A 35 79.29 -26.47 -9.98
C MET A 35 80.64 -26.06 -9.43
N LEU A 36 81.43 -27.06 -9.03
CA LEU A 36 82.81 -26.88 -8.58
C LEU A 36 83.67 -26.50 -9.79
N SER A 37 83.56 -25.25 -10.27
CA SER A 37 84.71 -24.61 -10.88
C SER A 37 85.69 -24.34 -9.73
N THR A 38 86.90 -24.88 -9.81
CA THR A 38 87.92 -24.67 -8.79
C THR A 38 88.19 -23.16 -8.67
N PHE A 39 87.81 -22.57 -7.54
CA PHE A 39 87.91 -21.11 -7.31
C PHE A 39 89.37 -20.63 -7.40
N CYS A 40 90.31 -21.44 -6.91
CA CYS A 40 91.74 -21.17 -6.92
C CYS A 40 92.48 -22.29 -7.67
N THR A 41 93.37 -21.90 -8.56
CA THR A 41 94.25 -22.71 -9.42
C THR A 41 95.66 -22.12 -9.37
N GLU A 42 96.71 -22.87 -9.73
CA GLU A 42 98.08 -22.37 -9.62
C GLU A 42 98.34 -21.06 -10.37
N ASP A 43 97.61 -20.81 -11.46
CA ASP A 43 97.75 -19.63 -12.30
C ASP A 43 97.06 -18.37 -11.74
N ASN A 44 96.07 -18.50 -10.84
CA ASN A 44 95.26 -17.38 -10.35
C ASN A 44 95.36 -17.16 -8.83
N VAL A 45 96.29 -17.83 -8.14
CA VAL A 45 96.46 -17.75 -6.67
C VAL A 45 96.58 -16.31 -6.19
N GLN A 46 97.39 -15.48 -6.83
CA GLN A 46 97.62 -14.10 -6.40
C GLN A 46 96.35 -13.23 -6.51
N GLU A 47 95.57 -13.42 -7.58
CA GLU A 47 94.30 -12.73 -7.78
C GLU A 47 93.24 -13.21 -6.78
N CYS A 48 93.18 -14.52 -6.52
CA CYS A 48 92.30 -15.11 -5.50
C CYS A 48 92.63 -14.61 -4.09
N LEU A 49 93.92 -14.45 -3.77
CA LEU A 49 94.37 -13.93 -2.47
C LEU A 49 93.94 -12.48 -2.26
N LEU A 50 94.12 -11.63 -3.27
CA LEU A 50 93.65 -10.24 -3.23
C LEU A 50 92.13 -10.16 -3.09
N HIS A 51 91.40 -10.98 -3.85
CA HIS A 51 89.94 -11.06 -3.77
C HIS A 51 89.46 -11.49 -2.37
N ILE A 52 90.04 -12.56 -1.81
CA ILE A 52 89.71 -12.99 -0.44
C ILE A 52 90.03 -11.88 0.57
N SER A 53 91.20 -11.24 0.47
CA SER A 53 91.59 -10.17 1.39
C SER A 53 90.63 -8.97 1.33
N GLN A 54 90.15 -8.62 0.14
CA GLN A 54 89.16 -7.56 -0.06
C GLN A 54 87.79 -7.96 0.53
N GLU A 55 87.33 -9.19 0.28
CA GLU A 55 86.08 -9.71 0.85
C GLU A 55 86.15 -9.79 2.38
N MET A 56 87.26 -10.26 2.95
CA MET A 56 87.46 -10.27 4.41
C MET A 56 87.39 -8.85 4.98
N SER A 57 88.03 -7.89 4.32
CA SER A 57 87.98 -6.48 4.72
C SER A 57 86.57 -5.91 4.64
N SER A 58 85.79 -6.28 3.62
CA SER A 58 84.38 -5.86 3.46
C SER A 58 83.47 -6.42 4.55
N LEU A 59 83.78 -7.62 5.07
CA LEU A 59 83.11 -8.25 6.20
C LEU A 59 83.63 -7.73 7.56
N GLY A 60 84.61 -6.82 7.56
CA GLY A 60 85.22 -6.24 8.76
C GLY A 60 86.21 -7.18 9.47
N LEU A 61 86.73 -8.19 8.78
CA LEU A 61 87.66 -9.18 9.31
C LEU A 61 89.11 -8.86 8.92
N PRO A 62 90.10 -9.16 9.78
CA PRO A 62 91.51 -8.88 9.50
C PRO A 62 92.05 -9.73 8.34
N PRO A 63 93.00 -9.21 7.54
CA PRO A 63 93.61 -9.96 6.45
C PRO A 63 94.39 -11.15 7.00
N VAL A 64 94.26 -12.28 6.31
CA VAL A 64 94.85 -13.57 6.70
C VAL A 64 96.33 -13.69 6.30
N TRP A 65 96.81 -12.72 5.52
CA TRP A 65 98.10 -12.70 4.86
C TRP A 65 98.77 -11.35 5.14
N THR A 66 100.04 -11.37 5.48
CA THR A 66 100.84 -10.16 5.72
C THR A 66 102.12 -10.27 4.90
N GLU A 67 102.33 -9.37 3.93
CA GLU A 67 103.60 -9.32 3.20
C GLU A 67 104.71 -8.79 4.12
N SER A 68 105.44 -9.70 4.76
CA SER A 68 106.65 -9.40 5.52
C SER A 68 107.86 -9.78 4.67
N SER A 69 108.67 -8.77 4.32
CA SER A 69 109.98 -8.82 3.66
C SER A 69 110.50 -10.20 3.26
N GLY A 70 110.16 -10.66 2.05
CA GLY A 70 110.88 -11.70 1.31
C GLY A 70 110.30 -13.11 1.33
N SER A 71 109.30 -13.43 2.16
CA SER A 71 108.63 -14.73 2.13
C SER A 71 107.13 -14.60 2.41
N SER A 72 106.30 -14.98 1.43
CA SER A 72 104.84 -15.01 1.53
C SER A 72 104.38 -16.17 2.43
N GLU A 73 104.56 -16.05 3.75
CA GLU A 73 104.11 -17.09 4.68
C GLU A 73 102.66 -16.88 5.12
N LEU A 74 101.82 -17.88 4.82
CA LEU A 74 100.47 -18.05 5.34
C LEU A 74 100.51 -18.16 6.87
N ASN A 75 99.91 -17.22 7.59
CA ASN A 75 99.72 -17.37 9.03
C ASN A 75 98.54 -18.31 9.30
N VAL A 76 98.82 -19.60 9.50
CA VAL A 76 97.80 -20.64 9.76
C VAL A 76 96.87 -20.28 10.91
N VAL A 77 97.36 -19.59 11.96
CA VAL A 77 96.54 -19.15 13.10
C VAL A 77 95.57 -18.04 12.67
N ALA A 78 96.04 -17.06 11.89
CA ALA A 78 95.18 -16.02 11.33
C ALA A 78 94.10 -16.61 10.40
N VAL A 79 94.46 -17.62 9.58
CA VAL A 79 93.50 -18.34 8.72
C VAL A 79 92.44 -19.03 9.56
N LEU A 80 92.83 -19.82 10.56
CA LEU A 80 91.90 -20.59 11.38
C LEU A 80 90.95 -19.69 12.19
N ASN A 81 91.46 -18.60 12.76
CA ASN A 81 90.63 -17.61 13.45
C ASN A 81 89.67 -16.92 12.48
N CYS A 82 90.16 -16.56 11.29
CA CYS A 82 89.34 -15.93 10.26
C CYS A 82 88.25 -16.86 9.73
N MET A 83 88.56 -18.14 9.54
CA MET A 83 87.57 -19.18 9.22
C MET A 83 86.55 -19.36 10.34
N TYR A 84 87.00 -19.35 11.59
CA TYR A 84 86.10 -19.40 12.74
C TYR A 84 85.16 -18.19 12.78
N ASP A 85 85.68 -16.98 12.60
CA ASP A 85 84.90 -15.75 12.56
C ASP A 85 83.89 -15.75 11.39
N LEU A 86 84.27 -16.24 10.21
CA LEU A 86 83.37 -16.45 9.08
C LEU A 86 82.23 -17.43 9.42
N ILE A 87 82.54 -18.55 10.09
CA ILE A 87 81.53 -19.52 10.52
C ILE A 87 80.58 -18.87 11.55
N GLN A 88 81.10 -18.08 12.48
CA GLN A 88 80.29 -17.39 13.48
C GLN A 88 79.41 -16.30 12.85
N LEU A 89 79.97 -15.54 11.90
CA LEU A 89 79.24 -14.53 11.14
C LEU A 89 78.12 -15.18 10.32
N HIS A 90 78.40 -16.31 9.66
CA HIS A 90 77.40 -17.08 8.92
C HIS A 90 76.28 -17.60 9.84
N ARG A 91 76.62 -18.19 10.99
CA ARG A 91 75.63 -18.66 11.98
C ARG A 91 74.76 -17.52 12.51
N ARG A 92 75.36 -16.38 12.83
CA ARG A 92 74.62 -15.18 13.28
C ARG A 92 73.73 -14.62 12.16
N GLY A 93 74.20 -14.67 10.92
CA GLY A 93 73.44 -14.28 9.73
C GLY A 93 72.20 -15.15 9.53
N ILE A 94 72.34 -16.47 9.64
CA ILE A 94 71.21 -17.41 9.60
C ILE A 94 70.22 -17.10 10.72
N GLN A 95 70.69 -16.97 11.97
CA GLN A 95 69.81 -16.68 13.10
C GLN A 95 69.07 -15.33 12.93
N THR A 96 69.73 -14.33 12.36
CA THR A 96 69.10 -13.02 12.08
C THR A 96 68.04 -13.15 10.98
N LEU A 97 68.30 -13.93 9.93
CA LEU A 97 67.33 -14.24 8.89
C LEU A 97 66.10 -14.97 9.44
N GLU A 98 66.29 -16.01 10.25
CA GLU A 98 65.20 -16.75 10.90
C GLU A 98 64.35 -15.84 11.79
N ASN A 99 64.99 -14.96 12.58
CA ASN A 99 64.28 -13.98 13.39
C ASN A 99 63.47 -13.00 12.55
N MET A 100 64.02 -12.51 11.43
CA MET A 100 63.29 -11.61 10.52
C MET A 100 62.11 -12.32 9.86
N GLU A 101 62.25 -13.59 9.49
CA GLU A 101 61.17 -14.39 8.91
C GLU A 101 60.02 -14.59 9.90
N VAL A 102 60.33 -14.87 11.17
CA VAL A 102 59.34 -14.97 12.25
C VAL A 102 58.62 -13.63 12.47
N GLU A 103 59.35 -12.52 12.53
CA GLU A 103 58.74 -11.19 12.67
C GLU A 103 57.89 -10.80 11.45
N GLN A 104 58.31 -11.21 10.25
CA GLN A 104 57.53 -11.04 9.03
C GLN A 104 56.21 -11.81 9.09
N LEU A 105 56.22 -13.08 9.53
CA LEU A 105 55.01 -13.89 9.70
C LEU A 105 54.06 -13.29 10.75
N LYS A 106 54.59 -12.79 11.87
CA LYS A 106 53.78 -12.09 12.90
C LYS A 106 53.16 -10.82 12.35
N SER A 107 53.95 -10.01 11.64
CA SER A 107 53.49 -8.77 11.02
C SER A 107 52.38 -9.03 9.99
N ASN A 108 52.56 -10.03 9.12
CA ASN A 108 51.55 -10.43 8.15
C ASN A 108 50.25 -10.85 8.84
N SER A 109 50.34 -11.68 9.87
CA SER A 109 49.16 -12.12 10.65
C SER A 109 48.42 -10.93 11.29
N ASN A 110 49.15 -9.94 11.78
CA ASN A 110 48.57 -8.71 12.33
C ASN A 110 47.88 -7.87 11.26
N VAL A 111 48.48 -7.76 10.07
CA VAL A 111 47.87 -7.05 8.93
C VAL A 111 46.58 -7.74 8.53
N ASP A 112 46.54 -9.07 8.43
CA ASP A 112 45.34 -9.83 8.09
C ASP A 112 44.23 -9.63 9.12
N TYR A 113 44.57 -9.66 10.41
CA TYR A 113 43.62 -9.38 11.49
C TYR A 113 43.06 -7.95 11.42
N LEU A 114 43.91 -6.95 11.18
CA LEU A 114 43.48 -5.57 11.03
C LEU A 114 42.62 -5.37 9.77
N GLN A 115 42.94 -6.03 8.66
CA GLN A 115 42.12 -5.99 7.45
C GLN A 115 40.74 -6.63 7.67
N PHE A 116 40.69 -7.78 8.34
CA PHE A 116 39.44 -8.45 8.69
C PHE A 116 38.56 -7.57 9.59
N THR A 117 39.13 -7.04 10.67
CA THR A 117 38.39 -6.18 11.61
C THR A 117 37.95 -4.87 10.97
N SER A 118 38.80 -4.25 10.13
CA SER A 118 38.43 -3.05 9.34
C SER A 118 37.27 -3.34 8.40
N SER A 119 37.29 -4.48 7.69
CA SER A 119 36.22 -4.86 6.76
C SER A 119 34.90 -5.09 7.50
N ARG A 120 34.93 -5.79 8.65
CA ARG A 120 33.75 -5.99 9.50
C ARG A 120 33.16 -4.66 10.00
N GLN A 121 34.01 -3.74 10.46
CA GLN A 121 33.56 -2.42 10.92
C GLN A 121 32.95 -1.59 9.78
N LYS A 122 33.52 -1.66 8.56
CA LYS A 122 32.94 -1.01 7.38
C LYS A 122 31.56 -1.56 7.05
N GLU A 123 31.37 -2.88 7.11
CA GLU A 123 30.06 -3.50 6.88
C GLU A 123 29.02 -3.04 7.91
N GLN A 124 29.38 -3.04 9.19
CA GLN A 124 28.50 -2.54 10.26
C GLN A 124 28.14 -1.06 10.07
N LEU A 125 29.10 -0.23 9.66
CA LEU A 125 28.85 1.17 9.35
C LEU A 125 27.87 1.32 8.18
N GLU A 126 28.04 0.55 7.12
CA GLU A 126 27.13 0.59 5.97
C GLU A 126 25.73 0.06 6.31
N LEU A 127 25.61 -0.94 7.19
CA LEU A 127 24.32 -1.40 7.72
C LEU A 127 23.65 -0.29 8.54
N ALA A 128 24.37 0.32 9.48
CA ALA A 128 23.85 1.41 10.31
C ALA A 128 23.43 2.63 9.46
N LYS A 129 24.19 2.97 8.40
CA LYS A 129 23.80 4.02 7.44
C LYS A 129 22.49 3.69 6.75
N ARG A 130 22.33 2.46 6.24
CA ARG A 130 21.08 2.03 5.59
C ARG A 130 19.89 2.08 6.55
N GLU A 131 20.06 1.60 7.78
CA GLU A 131 19.02 1.68 8.80
C GLU A 131 18.64 3.14 9.10
N ASN A 132 19.63 4.02 9.27
CA ASN A 132 19.39 5.44 9.51
C ASN A 132 18.61 6.10 8.36
N THR A 133 18.95 5.80 7.09
CA THR A 133 18.17 6.30 5.96
C THR A 133 16.71 5.82 5.98
N GLY A 134 16.47 4.58 6.41
CA GLY A 134 15.11 4.05 6.60
C GLY A 134 14.36 4.72 7.74
N LEU A 135 15.04 5.09 8.84
CA LEU A 135 14.45 5.84 9.95
C LEU A 135 14.09 7.27 9.52
N LEU A 136 14.98 7.97 8.81
CA LEU A 136 14.74 9.32 8.30
C LEU A 136 13.52 9.38 7.35
N GLU A 137 13.34 8.39 6.48
CA GLU A 137 12.17 8.35 5.59
C GLU A 137 10.87 8.07 6.38
N ARG A 138 10.91 7.22 7.41
CA ARG A 138 9.75 7.02 8.30
C ARG A 138 9.42 8.30 9.08
N GLU A 139 10.44 8.99 9.59
CA GLU A 139 10.26 10.27 10.27
C GLU A 139 9.60 11.29 9.33
N ARG A 140 10.08 11.41 8.09
CA ARG A 140 9.48 12.28 7.07
C ARG A 140 8.01 11.96 6.84
N GLN A 141 7.66 10.68 6.72
CA GLN A 141 6.27 10.24 6.52
C GLN A 141 5.39 10.58 7.73
N LEU A 142 5.88 10.37 8.95
CA LEU A 142 5.18 10.74 10.17
C LEU A 142 4.99 12.26 10.27
N GLN A 143 6.01 13.05 9.94
CA GLN A 143 5.90 14.51 9.90
C GLN A 143 4.84 14.98 8.90
N LEU A 144 4.75 14.36 7.72
CA LEU A 144 3.71 14.67 6.74
C LEU A 144 2.30 14.30 7.27
N LYS A 145 2.18 13.16 7.95
CA LYS A 145 0.91 12.73 8.57
C LYS A 145 0.48 13.70 9.67
N VAL A 146 1.41 14.14 10.52
CA VAL A 146 1.15 15.15 11.56
C VAL A 146 0.67 16.46 10.93
N LYS A 147 1.36 16.97 9.91
CA LYS A 147 0.93 18.19 9.19
C LYS A 147 -0.46 18.05 8.58
N SER A 148 -0.76 16.89 7.99
CA SER A 148 -2.11 16.62 7.45
C SER A 148 -3.17 16.64 8.56
N LEU A 149 -2.92 15.98 9.69
CA LEU A 149 -3.86 15.94 10.82
C LEU A 149 -4.04 17.32 11.45
N GLN A 150 -2.98 18.11 11.56
CA GLN A 150 -3.06 19.51 12.01
C GLN A 150 -3.97 20.34 11.10
N ASN A 151 -3.87 20.17 9.78
CA ASN A 151 -4.75 20.85 8.83
C ASN A 151 -6.21 20.40 8.96
N PHE A 152 -6.46 19.09 9.12
CA PHE A 152 -7.81 18.58 9.38
C PHE A 152 -8.39 19.17 10.66
N LEU A 153 -7.64 19.14 11.75
CA LEU A 153 -8.07 19.71 13.03
C LEU A 153 -8.38 21.21 12.92
N LYS A 154 -7.57 21.95 12.16
CA LYS A 154 -7.82 23.37 11.91
C LYS A 154 -9.14 23.58 11.16
N ASN A 155 -9.39 22.82 10.10
CA ASN A 155 -10.62 22.91 9.33
C ASN A 155 -11.85 22.56 10.18
N GLU A 156 -11.79 21.49 10.97
CA GLU A 156 -12.89 21.11 11.87
C GLU A 156 -13.17 22.21 12.92
N LYS A 157 -12.13 22.84 13.47
CA LYS A 157 -12.30 23.99 14.38
C LYS A 157 -13.01 25.16 13.70
N GLU A 158 -12.66 25.46 12.45
CA GLU A 158 -13.30 26.51 11.66
C GLU A 158 -14.78 26.18 11.36
N GLU A 159 -15.10 24.92 11.04
CA GLU A 159 -16.48 24.48 10.82
C GLU A 159 -17.31 24.52 12.11
N VAL A 160 -16.77 24.05 13.24
CA VAL A 160 -17.43 24.18 14.55
C VAL A 160 -17.71 25.65 14.86
N GLN A 161 -16.76 26.55 14.63
CA GLN A 161 -16.96 27.98 14.85
C GLN A 161 -18.07 28.56 13.94
N LYS A 162 -18.12 28.15 12.66
CA LYS A 162 -19.20 28.56 11.74
C LYS A 162 -20.56 28.08 12.22
N LEU A 163 -20.68 26.82 12.61
CA LEU A 163 -21.92 26.24 13.12
C LEU A 163 -22.37 26.92 14.42
N GLN A 164 -21.43 27.21 15.32
CA GLN A 164 -21.71 27.95 16.55
C GLN A 164 -22.27 29.36 16.24
N ASN A 165 -21.72 30.05 15.25
CA ASN A 165 -22.23 31.35 14.80
C ASN A 165 -23.66 31.22 14.22
N VAL A 166 -23.93 30.18 13.42
CA VAL A 166 -25.28 29.91 12.89
C VAL A 166 -26.27 29.64 14.02
N ILE A 167 -25.92 28.81 14.99
CA ILE A 167 -26.77 28.51 16.16
C ILE A 167 -27.06 29.79 16.95
N ALA A 168 -26.04 30.61 17.23
CA ALA A 168 -26.19 31.88 17.93
C ALA A 168 -27.12 32.84 17.17
N SER A 169 -26.93 32.96 15.85
CA SER A 169 -27.80 33.81 15.01
C SER A 169 -29.25 33.34 15.00
N ARG A 170 -29.48 32.02 14.95
CA ARG A 170 -30.81 31.42 14.97
C ARG A 170 -31.49 31.57 16.33
N ALA A 171 -30.74 31.42 17.42
CA ALA A 171 -31.24 31.69 18.76
C ALA A 171 -31.66 33.16 18.93
N SER A 172 -30.89 34.11 18.38
CA SER A 172 -31.28 35.52 18.33
C SER A 172 -32.58 35.73 17.52
N GLN A 173 -32.66 35.14 16.33
CA GLN A 173 -33.85 35.24 15.48
C GLN A 173 -35.12 34.70 16.19
N TYR A 174 -35.03 33.52 16.81
CA TYR A 174 -36.15 32.95 17.57
C TYR A 174 -36.57 33.82 18.74
N ASN A 175 -35.62 34.40 19.48
CA ASN A 175 -35.93 35.34 20.55
C ASN A 175 -36.69 36.57 20.03
N HIS A 176 -36.30 37.11 18.87
CA HIS A 176 -37.00 38.24 18.26
C HIS A 176 -38.43 37.88 17.80
N GLU A 177 -38.60 36.71 17.20
CA GLU A 177 -39.91 36.20 16.75
C GLU A 177 -40.83 35.89 17.93
N MET A 178 -40.31 35.25 18.97
CA MET A 178 -41.03 34.96 20.22
C MET A 178 -41.54 36.24 20.86
N LYS A 179 -40.67 37.25 21.05
CA LYS A 179 -41.07 38.57 21.57
C LYS A 179 -42.10 39.27 20.70
N ARG A 180 -42.10 39.04 19.38
CA ARG A 180 -43.11 39.58 18.46
C ARG A 180 -44.45 38.89 18.68
N LYS A 181 -44.45 37.55 18.77
CA LYS A 181 -45.64 36.73 19.03
C LYS A 181 -46.25 37.02 20.39
N GLU A 182 -45.44 37.18 21.43
CA GLU A 182 -45.89 37.61 22.76
C GLU A 182 -46.62 38.95 22.69
N ARG A 183 -46.08 39.94 21.96
CA ARG A 183 -46.75 41.24 21.77
C ARG A 183 -48.06 41.12 20.99
N GLU A 184 -48.13 40.28 19.96
CA GLU A 184 -49.36 40.00 19.21
C GLU A 184 -50.41 39.32 20.10
N PHE A 185 -49.99 38.36 20.92
CA PHE A 185 -50.85 37.65 21.86
C PHE A 185 -51.40 38.57 22.95
N SER A 186 -50.57 39.43 23.55
CA SER A 186 -51.02 40.43 24.52
C SER A 186 -52.07 41.37 23.93
N LYS A 187 -51.86 41.87 22.70
CA LYS A 187 -52.86 42.69 21.99
C LYS A 187 -54.17 41.94 21.73
N LEU A 188 -54.10 40.67 21.36
CA LEU A 188 -55.28 39.85 21.12
C LEU A 188 -56.05 39.58 22.43
N LYS A 189 -55.32 39.31 23.51
CA LYS A 189 -55.86 39.14 24.85
C LYS A 189 -56.56 40.40 25.35
N GLU A 190 -55.95 41.57 25.15
CA GLU A 190 -56.57 42.87 25.45
C GLU A 190 -57.87 43.08 24.67
N ARG A 191 -57.87 42.82 23.35
CA ARG A 191 -59.08 42.91 22.52
C ARG A 191 -60.19 41.96 22.97
N LEU A 192 -59.83 40.73 23.32
CA LEU A 192 -60.79 39.74 23.82
C LEU A 192 -61.39 40.21 25.14
N ASN A 193 -60.56 40.69 26.06
CA ASN A 193 -61.03 41.24 27.33
C ASN A 193 -61.95 42.45 27.11
N GLN A 194 -61.60 43.36 26.19
CA GLN A 194 -62.45 44.48 25.82
C GLN A 194 -63.82 44.01 25.30
N LEU A 195 -63.85 43.03 24.38
CA LEU A 195 -65.09 42.46 23.87
C LEU A 195 -65.94 41.77 24.95
N LEU A 196 -65.31 41.14 25.94
CA LEU A 196 -66.01 40.51 27.06
C LEU A 196 -66.63 41.55 28.00
N VAL A 197 -65.94 42.68 28.24
CA VAL A 197 -66.48 43.81 29.00
C VAL A 197 -67.62 44.48 28.23
N ASP A 198 -67.42 44.81 26.95
CA ASP A 198 -68.43 45.47 26.11
C ASP A 198 -69.74 44.64 25.97
N LYS A 199 -69.63 43.30 26.03
CA LYS A 199 -70.79 42.38 26.00
C LYS A 199 -71.58 42.33 27.30
N LYS A 200 -70.98 42.72 28.44
CA LYS A 200 -71.71 42.82 29.72
C LYS A 200 -72.60 44.06 29.77
N ASP A 201 -72.23 45.13 29.06
CA ASP A 201 -72.94 46.41 29.10
C ASP A 201 -74.01 46.57 27.99
N LYS A 202 -74.07 45.67 27.01
CA LYS A 202 -75.06 45.71 25.91
C LYS A 202 -75.97 44.48 25.96
N LYS A 203 -77.22 44.66 26.41
CA LYS A 203 -78.31 43.69 26.24
C LYS A 203 -78.38 43.26 24.76
N GLN A 204 -78.50 41.96 24.53
CA GLN A 204 -78.52 41.32 23.22
C GLN A 204 -79.61 41.90 22.32
N ALA A 205 -79.22 42.78 21.40
CA ALA A 205 -79.95 43.05 20.18
C ALA A 205 -79.03 42.61 19.02
N ILE A 206 -79.52 41.69 18.20
CA ILE A 206 -78.83 41.26 16.99
C ILE A 206 -79.02 42.40 15.97
N ASP A 207 -78.08 43.33 15.94
CA ASP A 207 -77.92 44.23 14.80
C ASP A 207 -76.90 43.62 13.84
N VAL A 208 -77.38 43.07 12.74
CA VAL A 208 -76.56 42.72 11.58
C VAL A 208 -76.21 44.01 10.86
N LEU A 209 -75.25 44.78 11.41
CA LEU A 209 -74.73 45.99 10.77
C LEU A 209 -73.29 45.78 10.28
N ASN A 210 -73.17 44.98 9.22
CA ASN A 210 -72.23 45.12 8.11
C ASN A 210 -72.29 43.83 7.30
N SER A 211 -72.98 43.85 6.16
CA SER A 211 -72.65 42.94 5.06
C SER A 211 -71.18 43.15 4.73
N ILE A 212 -70.32 42.18 5.08
CA ILE A 212 -68.89 42.18 4.78
C ILE A 212 -68.73 42.07 3.26
N GLY A 213 -68.87 43.20 2.56
CA GLY A 213 -68.38 43.41 1.22
C GLY A 213 -66.90 43.77 1.33
N ARG A 214 -66.01 42.82 1.06
CA ARG A 214 -64.59 43.12 0.89
C ARG A 214 -64.44 43.99 -0.37
N ALA A 215 -63.57 45.01 -0.32
CA ALA A 215 -63.31 45.93 -1.43
C ALA A 215 -62.74 45.27 -2.71
N ASP A 216 -62.38 43.98 -2.68
CA ASP A 216 -61.89 43.19 -3.83
C ASP A 216 -62.99 42.27 -4.44
N GLY A 217 -64.23 42.31 -3.97
CA GLY A 217 -65.36 41.54 -4.56
C GLY A 217 -65.23 40.02 -4.52
N LYS A 218 -64.13 39.45 -4.01
CA LYS A 218 -63.91 38.01 -3.93
C LYS A 218 -64.32 37.45 -2.58
N ARG A 219 -65.31 36.55 -2.61
CA ARG A 219 -65.72 35.71 -1.47
C ARG A 219 -64.59 34.76 -1.11
N SER A 220 -64.31 34.56 0.16
CA SER A 220 -63.48 33.41 0.59
C SER A 220 -64.15 32.14 0.09
N LEU A 221 -63.54 31.48 -0.90
CA LEU A 221 -63.99 30.18 -1.38
C LEU A 221 -63.79 29.20 -0.22
N TRP A 222 -64.91 28.76 0.34
CA TRP A 222 -64.93 27.58 1.20
C TRP A 222 -64.33 26.42 0.39
N LYS A 223 -63.52 25.57 1.05
CA LYS A 223 -62.97 24.38 0.42
C LYS A 223 -64.11 23.59 -0.22
N THR A 224 -64.13 23.58 -1.54
CA THR A 224 -65.06 22.81 -2.35
C THR A 224 -64.28 21.69 -3.02
N GLU A 225 -64.95 20.58 -3.33
CA GLU A 225 -64.36 19.41 -4.00
C GLU A 225 -63.58 19.80 -5.28
N LYS A 226 -64.04 20.85 -5.99
CA LYS A 226 -63.37 21.41 -7.16
C LYS A 226 -62.04 22.13 -6.86
N THR A 227 -61.89 22.71 -5.67
CA THR A 227 -60.62 23.34 -5.23
C THR A 227 -59.65 22.32 -4.66
N GLU A 228 -60.10 21.29 -3.95
CA GLU A 228 -59.24 20.17 -3.52
C GLU A 228 -58.75 19.34 -4.72
N ALA A 229 -59.62 19.01 -5.68
CA ALA A 229 -59.21 18.32 -6.91
C ALA A 229 -58.17 19.11 -7.74
N LYS A 230 -58.21 20.45 -7.70
CA LYS A 230 -57.18 21.29 -8.33
C LYS A 230 -55.86 21.26 -7.58
N HIS A 231 -55.88 21.33 -6.25
CA HIS A 231 -54.67 21.23 -5.44
C HIS A 231 -54.03 19.84 -5.49
N GLU A 232 -54.84 18.78 -5.53
CA GLU A 232 -54.37 17.41 -5.75
C GLU A 232 -53.77 17.26 -7.14
N GLY A 233 -54.40 17.81 -8.18
CA GLY A 233 -53.84 17.84 -9.54
C GLY A 233 -52.50 18.57 -9.64
N GLU A 234 -52.34 19.71 -8.96
CA GLU A 234 -51.07 20.44 -8.86
C GLU A 234 -50.02 19.67 -8.07
N MET A 235 -50.41 18.97 -7.00
CA MET A 235 -49.54 18.09 -6.22
C MET A 235 -49.04 16.91 -7.06
N TYR A 236 -49.94 16.18 -7.76
CA TYR A 236 -49.57 15.08 -8.65
C TYR A 236 -48.67 15.57 -9.80
N LYS A 237 -48.96 16.75 -10.35
CA LYS A 237 -48.12 17.37 -11.39
C LYS A 237 -46.71 17.69 -10.87
N THR A 238 -46.60 18.20 -9.64
CA THR A 238 -45.30 18.47 -9.00
C THR A 238 -44.53 17.19 -8.75
N LEU A 239 -45.20 16.17 -8.20
CA LEU A 239 -44.60 14.87 -7.94
C LEU A 239 -44.10 14.19 -9.23
N LEU A 240 -44.91 14.21 -10.30
CA LEU A 240 -44.52 13.68 -11.61
C LEU A 240 -43.33 14.46 -12.20
N SER A 241 -43.32 15.79 -12.09
CA SER A 241 -42.20 16.63 -12.52
C SER A 241 -40.90 16.30 -11.76
N ASP A 242 -40.99 16.02 -10.46
CA ASP A 242 -39.83 15.62 -9.65
C ASP A 242 -39.32 14.24 -10.05
N TYR A 243 -40.20 13.27 -10.32
CA TYR A 243 -39.83 11.96 -10.86
C TYR A 243 -39.16 12.06 -12.24
N ASP A 244 -39.72 12.85 -13.15
CA ASP A 244 -39.14 13.08 -14.48
C ASP A 244 -37.75 13.73 -14.38
N THR A 245 -37.59 14.67 -13.44
CA THR A 245 -36.32 15.34 -13.20
C THR A 245 -35.29 14.38 -12.60
N ARG A 246 -35.70 13.53 -11.66
CA ARG A 246 -34.86 12.47 -11.08
C ARG A 246 -34.44 11.45 -12.15
N GLN A 247 -35.36 11.03 -13.01
CA GLN A 247 -35.08 10.12 -14.11
C GLN A 247 -34.10 10.73 -15.11
N ARG A 248 -34.26 12.01 -15.48
CA ARG A 248 -33.29 12.74 -16.32
C ARG A 248 -31.90 12.80 -15.68
N GLN A 249 -31.81 13.10 -14.38
CA GLN A 249 -30.54 13.12 -13.65
C GLN A 249 -29.87 11.75 -13.63
N LEU A 250 -30.62 10.67 -13.38
CA LEU A 250 -30.10 9.30 -13.42
C LEU A 250 -29.60 8.90 -14.81
N LEU A 251 -30.29 9.31 -15.88
CA LEU A 251 -29.85 9.05 -17.25
C LEU A 251 -28.53 9.77 -17.58
N LEU A 252 -28.40 11.03 -17.16
CA LEU A 252 -27.15 11.80 -17.31
C LEU A 252 -26.00 11.18 -16.51
N GLU A 253 -26.26 10.78 -15.26
CA GLU A 253 -25.26 10.09 -14.44
C GLU A 253 -24.84 8.76 -15.07
N ASN A 254 -25.79 7.97 -15.57
CA ASN A 254 -25.48 6.71 -16.26
C ASN A 254 -24.63 6.94 -17.52
N ALA A 255 -24.91 8.01 -18.27
CA ALA A 255 -24.11 8.40 -19.44
C ALA A 255 -22.68 8.79 -19.03
N GLU A 256 -22.50 9.56 -17.96
CA GLU A 256 -21.18 9.92 -17.43
C GLU A 256 -20.42 8.71 -16.90
N LEU A 257 -21.09 7.81 -16.17
CA LEU A 257 -20.50 6.55 -15.70
C LEU A 257 -20.03 5.68 -16.88
N ARG A 258 -20.82 5.61 -17.96
CA ARG A 258 -20.42 4.92 -19.19
C ARG A 258 -19.20 5.57 -19.85
N LYS A 259 -19.11 6.91 -19.89
CA LYS A 259 -17.93 7.61 -20.42
C LYS A 259 -16.69 7.30 -19.58
N VAL A 260 -16.79 7.36 -18.25
CA VAL A 260 -15.69 7.02 -17.34
C VAL A 260 -15.25 5.57 -17.52
N LEU A 261 -16.19 4.63 -17.62
CA LEU A 261 -15.89 3.23 -17.84
C LEU A 261 -15.17 2.99 -19.19
N GLN A 262 -15.62 3.66 -20.26
CA GLN A 262 -14.95 3.59 -21.57
C GLN A 262 -13.55 4.22 -21.52
N GLN A 263 -13.38 5.32 -20.79
CA GLN A 263 -12.07 5.94 -20.61
C GLN A 263 -11.12 5.03 -19.82
N MET A 264 -11.59 4.44 -18.71
CA MET A 264 -10.80 3.46 -17.96
C MET A 264 -10.42 2.26 -18.81
N LYS A 265 -11.35 1.74 -19.62
CA LYS A 265 -11.06 0.67 -20.58
C LYS A 265 -9.98 1.10 -21.57
N LYS A 266 -10.06 2.30 -22.13
CA LYS A 266 -9.07 2.84 -23.06
C LYS A 266 -7.69 2.98 -22.40
N ASP A 267 -7.64 3.47 -21.17
CA ASP A 267 -6.41 3.64 -20.39
C ASP A 267 -5.78 2.27 -20.07
N MET A 268 -6.59 1.30 -19.64
CA MET A 268 -6.12 -0.08 -19.39
C MET A 268 -5.59 -0.73 -20.67
N VAL A 269 -6.28 -0.59 -21.80
CA VAL A 269 -5.81 -1.11 -23.09
C VAL A 269 -4.51 -0.42 -23.52
N SER A 270 -4.38 0.89 -23.31
CA SER A 270 -3.16 1.64 -23.62
C SER A 270 -1.96 1.13 -22.81
N ILE A 271 -2.13 0.94 -21.49
CA ILE A 271 -1.09 0.41 -20.59
C ILE A 271 -0.69 -1.03 -20.99
N LEU A 272 -1.66 -1.86 -21.36
CA LEU A 272 -1.40 -3.25 -21.76
C LEU A 272 -0.80 -3.35 -23.17
N SER A 273 -1.12 -2.42 -24.07
CA SER A 273 -0.59 -2.40 -25.44
C SER A 273 0.81 -1.83 -25.52
N SER A 274 1.15 -0.80 -24.71
CA SER A 274 2.51 -0.27 -24.62
C SER A 274 3.52 -1.27 -24.04
N ARG A 275 3.04 -2.25 -23.27
CA ARG A 275 3.83 -3.38 -22.77
C ARG A 275 4.11 -4.45 -23.83
N LYS A 276 3.31 -4.50 -24.90
CA LYS A 276 3.48 -5.45 -26.01
C LYS A 276 4.38 -4.93 -27.13
N SER A 277 4.54 -3.62 -27.29
CA SER A 277 5.42 -3.03 -28.31
C SER A 277 6.89 -2.99 -27.91
N THR A 278 7.24 -3.11 -26.63
CA THR A 278 8.65 -3.13 -26.17
C THR A 278 9.31 -4.53 -26.21
N LEU A 279 8.64 -5.53 -26.78
CA LEU A 279 9.09 -6.93 -26.81
C LEU A 279 9.17 -7.54 -28.22
N LYS A 280 8.97 -6.72 -29.26
CA LYS A 280 9.13 -7.16 -30.65
C LYS A 280 9.80 -6.07 -31.50
N GLU A 281 11.12 -6.01 -31.44
CA GLU A 281 11.97 -5.77 -32.61
C GLU A 281 13.37 -6.33 -32.31
N ASP A 282 13.95 -6.98 -33.32
CA ASP A 282 14.99 -8.01 -33.27
C ASP A 282 16.26 -7.51 -33.98
N LYS A 283 17.43 -7.78 -33.36
CA LYS A 283 18.80 -8.03 -33.90
C LYS A 283 19.76 -6.93 -34.42
N HIS A 284 21.03 -7.20 -34.07
CA HIS A 284 22.34 -6.59 -34.43
C HIS A 284 22.65 -5.22 -33.78
N ASP A 285 23.83 -4.91 -33.25
CA ASP A 285 25.18 -5.46 -33.38
C ASP A 285 26.02 -5.19 -32.10
N ASP A 286 27.14 -5.89 -31.98
CA ASP A 286 28.06 -5.90 -30.84
C ASP A 286 28.67 -4.52 -30.49
N ASN A 287 28.98 -4.38 -29.19
CA ASN A 287 30.03 -3.50 -28.65
C ASN A 287 29.76 -1.99 -28.44
N TYR A 288 28.79 -1.62 -27.59
CA TYR A 288 28.88 -0.41 -26.73
C TYR A 288 27.80 -0.40 -25.62
N ILE A 289 27.88 -1.33 -24.67
CA ILE A 289 26.85 -1.43 -23.60
C ILE A 289 27.51 -1.33 -22.23
N GLN A 290 27.78 -0.09 -21.80
CA GLN A 290 27.89 0.19 -20.36
C GLN A 290 27.41 1.62 -20.00
N GLU A 291 27.42 2.57 -20.94
CA GLU A 291 26.96 3.95 -20.66
C GLU A 291 25.48 4.23 -21.04
N VAL A 292 24.89 3.47 -21.98
CA VAL A 292 23.49 3.68 -22.40
C VAL A 292 22.47 3.07 -21.43
N ILE A 293 22.86 2.06 -20.65
CA ILE A 293 21.98 1.40 -19.66
C ILE A 293 21.65 2.33 -18.49
N ASN A 294 22.58 3.22 -18.10
CA ASN A 294 22.35 4.13 -16.97
C ASN A 294 21.37 5.26 -17.32
N SER A 295 21.45 5.81 -18.54
CA SER A 295 20.48 6.83 -19.01
C SER A 295 19.08 6.24 -19.25
N SER A 296 18.99 5.00 -19.75
CA SER A 296 17.72 4.28 -19.93
C SER A 296 17.05 3.93 -18.60
N LYS A 297 17.82 3.53 -17.58
CA LYS A 297 17.31 3.19 -16.25
C LYS A 297 16.75 4.40 -15.51
N GLU A 298 17.39 5.55 -15.66
CA GLU A 298 16.94 6.83 -15.08
C GLU A 298 15.67 7.36 -15.78
N SER A 299 15.55 7.17 -17.10
CA SER A 299 14.32 7.45 -17.86
C SER A 299 13.15 6.54 -17.45
N ILE A 300 13.40 5.25 -17.25
CA ILE A 300 12.40 4.26 -16.82
C ILE A 300 11.93 4.54 -15.38
N ASP A 301 12.85 4.87 -14.47
CA ASP A 301 12.49 5.24 -13.09
C ASP A 301 11.69 6.54 -13.06
N LEU A 302 12.05 7.54 -13.86
CA LEU A 302 11.31 8.79 -13.96
C LEU A 302 9.89 8.58 -14.51
N TYR A 303 9.73 7.69 -15.50
CA TYR A 303 8.42 7.30 -16.04
C TYR A 303 7.58 6.50 -15.05
N CYS A 304 8.21 5.60 -14.28
CA CYS A 304 7.55 4.80 -13.24
C CYS A 304 7.08 5.68 -12.08
N VAL A 305 7.88 6.67 -11.69
CA VAL A 305 7.51 7.71 -10.71
C VAL A 305 6.32 8.54 -11.23
N HIS A 306 6.36 8.98 -12.49
CA HIS A 306 5.26 9.73 -13.10
C HIS A 306 3.95 8.92 -13.21
N ALA A 307 4.04 7.64 -13.56
CA ALA A 307 2.90 6.73 -13.62
C ALA A 307 2.30 6.49 -12.23
N ARG A 308 3.16 6.31 -11.21
CA ARG A 308 2.75 6.15 -9.81
C ARG A 308 2.07 7.42 -9.28
N GLU A 309 2.59 8.58 -9.64
CA GLU A 309 2.02 9.87 -9.25
C GLU A 309 0.67 10.13 -9.93
N LYS A 310 0.54 9.85 -11.22
CA LYS A 310 -0.75 9.91 -11.94
C LYS A 310 -1.79 8.97 -11.34
N LEU A 311 -1.40 7.74 -11.01
CA LEU A 311 -2.29 6.77 -10.35
C LEU A 311 -2.73 7.28 -8.96
N THR A 312 -1.79 7.79 -8.17
CA THR A 312 -2.06 8.32 -6.84
C THR A 312 -3.00 9.52 -6.89
N ASN A 313 -2.81 10.41 -7.87
CA ASN A 313 -3.66 11.58 -8.07
C ASN A 313 -5.08 11.19 -8.54
N SER A 314 -5.19 10.16 -9.39
CA SER A 314 -6.48 9.60 -9.80
C SER A 314 -7.24 9.01 -8.61
N ILE A 315 -6.59 8.20 -7.77
CA ILE A 315 -7.19 7.63 -6.55
C ILE A 315 -7.63 8.74 -5.60
N ARG A 316 -6.79 9.77 -5.39
CA ARG A 316 -7.14 10.93 -4.55
C ARG A 316 -8.34 11.72 -5.09
N LEU A 317 -8.50 11.80 -6.40
CA LEU A 317 -9.63 12.49 -7.02
C LEU A 317 -10.92 11.67 -6.86
N GLN A 318 -10.84 10.35 -7.07
CA GLN A 318 -11.98 9.45 -6.86
C GLN A 318 -12.42 9.41 -5.40
N TRP A 319 -11.47 9.41 -4.45
CA TRP A 319 -11.76 9.49 -3.02
C TRP A 319 -12.48 10.78 -2.65
N ARG A 320 -12.05 11.93 -3.20
CA ARG A 320 -12.75 13.21 -2.98
C ARG A 320 -14.17 13.21 -3.54
N ARG A 321 -14.38 12.62 -4.71
CA ARG A 321 -15.73 12.48 -5.30
C ARG A 321 -16.62 11.59 -4.44
N LEU A 322 -16.10 10.47 -3.94
CA LEU A 322 -16.81 9.56 -3.04
C LEU A 322 -17.16 10.24 -1.71
N LYS A 323 -16.19 10.94 -1.09
CA LYS A 323 -16.41 11.68 0.17
C LYS A 323 -17.53 12.71 0.03
N SER A 324 -17.49 13.52 -1.04
CA SER A 324 -18.55 14.49 -1.33
C SER A 324 -19.91 13.82 -1.58
N HIS A 325 -19.93 12.64 -2.19
CA HIS A 325 -21.16 11.87 -2.38
C HIS A 325 -21.74 11.37 -1.04
N VAL A 326 -20.88 10.88 -0.14
CA VAL A 326 -21.25 10.41 1.20
C VAL A 326 -21.77 11.58 2.05
N GLU A 327 -21.08 12.72 2.05
CA GLU A 327 -21.50 13.93 2.76
C GLU A 327 -22.87 14.43 2.26
N ARG A 328 -23.15 14.30 0.96
CA ARG A 328 -24.45 14.63 0.37
C ARG A 328 -25.56 13.64 0.73
N LEU A 329 -25.25 12.36 0.86
CA LEU A 329 -26.20 11.34 1.33
C LEU A 329 -26.55 11.57 2.82
N ASP A 330 -25.56 11.92 3.63
CA ASP A 330 -25.75 12.23 5.04
C ASP A 330 -26.61 13.49 5.24
N SER A 331 -26.35 14.51 4.42
CA SER A 331 -27.18 15.73 4.36
C SER A 331 -28.62 15.48 3.87
N GLN A 332 -28.83 14.46 3.03
CA GLN A 332 -30.19 14.04 2.59
C GLN A 332 -30.89 13.16 3.63
N GLY A 333 -30.15 12.36 4.41
CA GLY A 333 -30.68 11.58 5.53
C GLY A 333 -31.20 12.47 6.67
N ALA A 334 -30.53 13.60 6.93
CA ALA A 334 -30.94 14.57 7.96
C ALA A 334 -32.25 15.33 7.67
N LEU A 335 -32.77 15.27 6.43
CA LEU A 335 -34.04 15.90 6.07
C LEU A 335 -35.26 15.02 6.35
N HIS A 336 -35.08 13.73 6.68
CA HIS A 336 -36.19 12.79 6.88
C HIS A 336 -36.61 12.58 8.35
N THR A 337 -35.99 13.27 9.30
CA THR A 337 -36.26 13.13 10.74
C THR A 337 -37.02 14.33 11.33
N LYS A 338 -38.00 14.86 10.60
CA LYS A 338 -38.85 15.98 11.07
C LYS A 338 -40.31 15.59 11.21
N TYR A 339 -40.62 14.43 11.77
CA TYR A 339 -41.95 14.14 12.34
C TYR A 339 -41.81 13.10 13.45
N SER A 340 -41.59 13.56 14.68
CA SER A 340 -42.06 12.89 15.89
C SER A 340 -41.88 13.87 17.05
N ASP A 341 -42.91 14.70 17.25
CA ASP A 341 -43.09 15.53 18.43
C ASP A 341 -43.73 14.66 19.51
N ALA A 342 -42.89 13.92 20.22
CA ALA A 342 -43.20 13.29 21.49
C ALA A 342 -41.88 12.96 22.17
N VAL A 343 -41.88 13.06 23.50
CA VAL A 343 -40.85 12.60 24.43
C VAL A 343 -39.80 13.63 24.90
N PRO A 344 -40.17 14.50 25.86
CA PRO A 344 -39.22 15.11 26.80
C PRO A 344 -38.83 14.20 27.99
N GLN A 345 -39.36 12.98 28.06
CA GLN A 345 -39.27 12.12 29.25
C GLN A 345 -38.16 11.05 29.15
N GLU A 346 -37.92 10.47 27.98
CA GLU A 346 -36.78 9.55 27.73
C GLU A 346 -35.43 10.25 27.89
N THR A 347 -35.29 11.52 27.50
CA THR A 347 -34.00 12.22 27.57
C THR A 347 -33.46 12.41 29.00
N HIS A 348 -34.34 12.49 30.01
CA HIS A 348 -33.91 12.61 31.40
C HIS A 348 -33.51 11.23 31.97
N GLU A 349 -34.26 10.18 31.64
CA GLU A 349 -33.94 8.81 32.03
C GLU A 349 -32.64 8.33 31.35
N GLU A 350 -32.43 8.68 30.09
CA GLU A 350 -31.19 8.40 29.35
C GLU A 350 -30.00 9.17 29.92
N MET A 351 -30.19 10.44 30.31
CA MET A 351 -29.14 11.22 30.95
C MET A 351 -28.74 10.63 32.31
N ASP A 352 -29.68 10.12 33.09
CA ASP A 352 -29.38 9.50 34.38
C ASP A 352 -28.77 8.10 34.22
N ARG A 353 -29.17 7.34 33.19
CA ARG A 353 -28.50 6.09 32.79
C ARG A 353 -27.04 6.33 32.39
N LEU A 354 -26.79 7.34 31.56
CA LEU A 354 -25.43 7.69 31.13
C LEU A 354 -24.56 8.16 32.30
N LYS A 355 -25.11 8.86 33.29
CA LYS A 355 -24.36 9.20 34.52
C LYS A 355 -23.94 7.96 35.30
N VAL A 356 -24.83 6.96 35.42
CA VAL A 356 -24.53 5.70 36.08
C VAL A 356 -23.46 4.93 35.31
N GLU A 357 -23.54 4.85 33.98
CA GLU A 357 -22.53 4.20 33.14
C GLU A 357 -21.17 4.90 33.22
N ILE A 358 -21.14 6.23 33.24
CA ILE A 358 -19.90 7.00 33.43
C ILE A 358 -19.31 6.74 34.81
N GLN A 359 -20.14 6.64 35.85
CA GLN A 359 -19.67 6.33 37.19
C GLN A 359 -19.10 4.91 37.27
N GLN A 360 -19.78 3.92 36.68
CA GLN A 360 -19.27 2.55 36.57
C GLN A 360 -17.96 2.48 35.79
N CYS A 361 -17.82 3.24 34.69
CA CYS A 361 -16.57 3.33 33.95
C CYS A 361 -15.44 3.93 34.81
N LYS A 362 -15.73 4.94 35.62
CA LYS A 362 -14.74 5.53 36.54
C LYS A 362 -14.29 4.53 37.60
N ASP A 363 -15.23 3.83 38.23
CA ASP A 363 -14.94 2.83 39.25
C ASP A 363 -14.13 1.66 38.66
N PHE A 364 -14.44 1.27 37.42
CA PHE A 364 -13.70 0.26 36.68
C PHE A 364 -12.26 0.70 36.37
N ILE A 365 -12.08 1.94 35.88
CA ILE A 365 -10.74 2.51 35.65
C ILE A 365 -9.94 2.58 36.95
N GLN A 366 -10.58 2.96 38.05
CA GLN A 366 -9.93 3.06 39.36
C GLN A 366 -9.51 1.68 39.89
N THR A 367 -10.36 0.66 39.68
CA THR A 367 -10.06 -0.75 40.01
C THR A 367 -8.93 -1.28 39.13
N GLN A 368 -8.95 -0.99 37.82
CA GLN A 368 -7.87 -1.35 36.90
C GLN A 368 -6.55 -0.68 37.28
N GLN A 369 -6.56 0.59 37.70
CA GLN A 369 -5.37 1.28 38.19
C GLN A 369 -4.84 0.66 39.49
N GLN A 370 -5.71 0.30 40.43
CA GLN A 370 -5.31 -0.42 41.64
C GLN A 370 -4.70 -1.79 41.31
N LEU A 371 -5.30 -2.55 40.39
CA LEU A 371 -4.79 -3.85 39.96
C LEU A 371 -3.43 -3.71 39.26
N LEU A 372 -3.26 -2.70 38.40
CA LEU A 372 -1.99 -2.41 37.75
C LEU A 372 -0.91 -2.05 38.77
N GLN A 373 -1.27 -1.25 39.78
CA GLN A 373 -0.35 -0.85 40.83
C GLN A 373 0.01 -2.01 41.77
N GLN A 374 -0.91 -2.95 41.97
CA GLN A 374 -0.67 -4.21 42.70
C GLN A 374 0.23 -5.17 41.90
N GLN A 375 0.07 -5.24 40.57
CA GLN A 375 0.95 -6.02 39.68
C GLN A 375 2.38 -5.45 39.64
N LEU A 376 2.54 -4.12 39.70
CA LEU A 376 3.85 -3.47 39.71
C LEU A 376 4.55 -3.49 41.09
N SER A 377 3.82 -3.81 42.17
CA SER A 377 4.36 -3.86 43.54
C SER A 377 4.57 -5.28 44.09
N SER A 378 4.13 -6.32 43.36
CA SER A 378 4.40 -7.71 43.68
C SER A 378 5.73 -8.13 43.02
N PRO A 379 6.71 -8.69 43.77
CA PRO A 379 7.88 -9.30 43.15
C PRO A 379 7.45 -10.62 42.51
N CYS A 380 6.99 -10.56 41.27
CA CYS A 380 6.50 -11.72 40.52
C CYS A 380 7.66 -12.29 39.69
N ASP A 381 7.94 -13.58 39.86
CA ASP A 381 8.94 -14.31 39.08
C ASP A 381 8.64 -14.19 37.57
N GLU A 382 9.56 -13.56 36.84
CA GLU A 382 9.54 -13.33 35.38
C GLU A 382 9.24 -14.61 34.57
N ASP A 383 9.56 -15.78 35.11
CA ASP A 383 9.34 -17.09 34.48
C ASP A 383 7.85 -17.47 34.36
N ALA A 384 7.00 -17.06 35.30
CA ALA A 384 5.57 -17.34 35.23
C ALA A 384 4.86 -16.44 34.21
N SER A 385 5.31 -15.18 34.08
CA SER A 385 4.79 -14.22 33.11
C SER A 385 5.17 -14.58 31.67
N SER A 386 6.39 -15.07 31.45
CA SER A 386 6.83 -15.54 30.13
C SER A 386 6.06 -16.78 29.66
N LEU A 387 5.84 -17.76 30.54
CA LEU A 387 5.04 -18.95 30.23
C LEU A 387 3.58 -18.63 29.91
N LEU A 388 2.96 -17.66 30.62
CA LEU A 388 1.61 -17.23 30.32
C LEU A 388 1.53 -16.55 28.95
N SER A 389 2.48 -15.64 28.67
CA SER A 389 2.60 -14.96 27.37
C SER A 389 2.76 -15.95 26.22
N ASP A 390 3.61 -16.97 26.38
CA ASP A 390 3.82 -18.02 25.38
C ASP A 390 2.55 -18.86 25.14
N CYS A 391 1.77 -19.14 26.18
CA CYS A 391 0.48 -19.84 26.05
C CYS A 391 -0.54 -19.01 25.25
N PHE A 392 -0.63 -17.70 25.51
CA PHE A 392 -1.51 -16.80 24.74
C PHE A 392 -1.08 -16.71 23.27
N MET A 393 0.23 -16.60 23.00
CA MET A 393 0.75 -16.54 21.64
C MET A 393 0.50 -17.85 20.87
N LEU A 394 0.57 -19.01 21.53
CA LEU A 394 0.24 -20.29 20.93
C LEU A 394 -1.25 -20.41 20.59
N GLN A 395 -2.14 -20.00 21.50
CA GLN A 395 -3.58 -20.00 21.25
C GLN A 395 -3.96 -19.08 20.09
N GLU A 396 -3.36 -17.89 20.03
CA GLU A 396 -3.59 -16.94 18.94
C GLU A 396 -3.08 -17.47 17.59
N LYS A 397 -1.93 -18.15 17.60
CA LYS A 397 -1.38 -18.82 16.41
C LYS A 397 -2.28 -19.96 15.92
N GLU A 398 -2.91 -20.71 16.83
CA GLU A 398 -3.89 -21.75 16.51
C GLU A 398 -5.13 -21.15 15.85
N ARG A 399 -5.70 -20.11 16.46
CA ARG A 399 -6.87 -19.38 15.94
C ARG A 399 -6.63 -18.86 14.53
N LEU A 400 -5.47 -18.22 14.30
CA LEU A 400 -5.09 -17.72 12.99
C LEU A 400 -4.94 -18.84 11.94
N ARG A 401 -4.47 -20.03 12.34
CA ARG A 401 -4.43 -21.19 11.43
C ARG A 401 -5.82 -21.64 11.02
N GLU A 402 -6.80 -21.63 11.93
CA GLU A 402 -8.18 -22.01 11.64
C GLU A 402 -8.88 -20.99 10.72
N GLU A 403 -8.69 -19.70 10.99
CA GLU A 403 -9.16 -18.62 10.12
C GLU A 403 -8.55 -18.73 8.72
N TRP A 404 -7.25 -19.00 8.63
CA TRP A 404 -6.57 -19.21 7.36
C TRP A 404 -7.11 -20.41 6.58
N LYS A 405 -7.37 -21.54 7.24
CA LYS A 405 -8.02 -22.71 6.62
C LYS A 405 -9.39 -22.36 6.06
N THR A 406 -10.17 -21.56 6.80
CA THR A 406 -11.51 -21.12 6.38
C THR A 406 -11.44 -20.23 5.14
N LEU A 407 -10.50 -19.28 5.11
CA LEU A 407 -10.27 -18.42 3.95
C LEU A 407 -9.79 -19.19 2.72
N GLU A 408 -8.96 -20.20 2.93
CA GLU A 408 -8.48 -21.09 1.88
C GLU A 408 -9.64 -21.90 1.26
N GLU A 409 -10.55 -22.41 2.10
CA GLU A 409 -11.75 -23.11 1.65
C GLU A 409 -12.69 -22.18 0.84
N GLN A 410 -12.91 -20.95 1.35
CA GLN A 410 -13.65 -19.91 0.64
C GLN A 410 -13.04 -19.60 -0.74
N ARG A 411 -11.70 -19.45 -0.80
CA ARG A 411 -10.98 -19.22 -2.06
C ARG A 411 -11.25 -20.34 -3.07
N LYS A 412 -11.19 -21.61 -2.63
CA LYS A 412 -11.49 -22.75 -3.50
C LYS A 412 -12.93 -22.75 -4.00
N ILE A 413 -13.90 -22.35 -3.17
CA ILE A 413 -15.30 -22.22 -3.57
C ILE A 413 -15.45 -21.14 -4.64
N PHE A 414 -14.89 -19.94 -4.44
CA PHE A 414 -14.93 -18.87 -5.43
C PHE A 414 -14.25 -19.26 -6.74
N GLU A 415 -13.14 -20.00 -6.68
CA GLU A 415 -12.45 -20.52 -7.87
C GLU A 415 -13.35 -21.47 -8.67
N ARG A 416 -14.09 -22.34 -7.97
CA ARG A 416 -15.04 -23.28 -8.57
C ARG A 416 -16.24 -22.55 -9.19
N GLU A 417 -16.81 -21.60 -8.46
CA GLU A 417 -17.91 -20.77 -8.97
C GLU A 417 -17.48 -19.97 -10.21
N ARG A 418 -16.29 -19.36 -10.18
CA ARG A 418 -15.73 -18.63 -11.31
C ARG A 418 -15.60 -19.50 -12.55
N LYS A 419 -15.14 -20.74 -12.40
CA LYS A 419 -15.10 -21.73 -13.50
C LYS A 419 -16.51 -22.05 -14.00
N ASN A 420 -17.45 -22.33 -13.10
CA ASN A 420 -18.83 -22.63 -13.46
C ASN A 420 -19.50 -21.48 -14.23
N PHE A 421 -19.31 -20.22 -13.80
CA PHE A 421 -19.82 -19.05 -14.50
C PHE A 421 -19.19 -18.87 -15.88
N THR A 422 -17.89 -19.13 -15.99
CA THR A 422 -17.17 -19.06 -17.28
C THR A 422 -17.73 -20.12 -18.25
N ASP A 423 -17.89 -21.35 -17.79
CA ASP A 423 -18.45 -22.44 -18.60
C ASP A 423 -19.90 -22.18 -18.99
N ALA A 424 -20.71 -21.62 -18.09
CA ALA A 424 -22.09 -21.25 -18.39
C ALA A 424 -22.15 -20.15 -19.46
N ALA A 425 -21.27 -19.14 -19.39
CA ALA A 425 -21.18 -18.10 -20.40
C ALA A 425 -20.74 -18.65 -21.77
N ILE A 426 -19.80 -19.59 -21.80
CA ILE A 426 -19.38 -20.27 -23.04
C ILE A 426 -20.55 -21.07 -23.63
N ARG A 427 -21.24 -21.87 -22.82
CA ARG A 427 -22.43 -22.64 -23.27
C ARG A 427 -23.49 -21.72 -23.87
N LEU A 428 -23.83 -20.64 -23.17
CA LEU A 428 -24.82 -19.68 -23.63
C LEU A 428 -24.38 -18.97 -24.92
N SER A 429 -23.08 -18.75 -25.11
CA SER A 429 -22.53 -18.24 -26.37
C SER A 429 -22.70 -19.24 -27.51
N HIS A 430 -22.48 -20.53 -27.28
CA HIS A 430 -22.70 -21.57 -28.28
C HIS A 430 -24.19 -21.70 -28.64
N GLU A 431 -25.08 -21.72 -27.65
CA GLU A 431 -26.53 -21.76 -27.86
C GLU A 431 -27.03 -20.55 -28.66
N ARG A 432 -26.55 -19.34 -28.34
CA ARG A 432 -26.88 -18.14 -29.11
C ARG A 432 -26.39 -18.23 -30.56
N LYS A 433 -25.20 -18.77 -30.77
CA LYS A 433 -24.64 -18.97 -32.12
C LYS A 433 -25.49 -19.95 -32.92
N ALA A 434 -25.84 -21.10 -32.33
CA ALA A 434 -26.70 -22.10 -32.96
C ALA A 434 -28.08 -21.51 -33.30
N PHE A 435 -28.67 -20.73 -32.40
CA PHE A 435 -29.95 -20.06 -32.65
C PHE A 435 -29.87 -19.06 -33.81
N GLU A 436 -28.79 -18.30 -33.93
CA GLU A 436 -28.60 -17.36 -35.05
C GLU A 436 -28.37 -18.11 -36.37
N GLU A 437 -27.65 -19.24 -36.35
CA GLU A 437 -27.48 -20.14 -37.50
C GLU A 437 -28.83 -20.75 -37.94
N ASP A 438 -29.65 -21.23 -37.00
CA ASP A 438 -31.00 -21.74 -37.25
C ASP A 438 -31.93 -20.66 -37.82
N ARG A 439 -31.85 -19.44 -37.29
CA ARG A 439 -32.57 -18.29 -37.83
C ARG A 439 -32.13 -17.95 -39.25
N ALA A 440 -30.82 -17.97 -39.52
CA ALA A 440 -30.27 -17.70 -40.84
C ALA A 440 -30.67 -18.77 -41.86
N THR A 441 -30.64 -20.05 -41.47
CA THR A 441 -31.11 -21.16 -42.32
C THR A 441 -32.61 -21.10 -42.54
N TRP A 442 -33.40 -20.74 -41.53
CA TRP A 442 -34.83 -20.51 -41.68
C TRP A 442 -35.12 -19.38 -42.66
N LEU A 443 -34.44 -18.22 -42.53
CA LEU A 443 -34.58 -17.11 -43.48
C LEU A 443 -34.14 -17.50 -44.90
N LYS A 444 -33.05 -18.25 -45.03
CA LYS A 444 -32.58 -18.79 -46.31
C LYS A 444 -33.64 -19.71 -46.95
N ASN A 445 -34.23 -20.61 -46.18
CA ASN A 445 -35.28 -21.51 -46.65
C ASN A 445 -36.56 -20.74 -47.03
N GLN A 446 -36.96 -19.74 -46.23
CA GLN A 446 -38.07 -18.85 -46.59
C GLN A 446 -37.80 -18.14 -47.93
N PHE A 447 -36.60 -17.58 -48.12
CA PHE A 447 -36.22 -16.92 -49.36
C PHE A 447 -36.21 -17.89 -50.57
N LEU A 448 -35.64 -19.09 -50.41
CA LEU A 448 -35.58 -20.11 -51.46
C LEU A 448 -36.98 -20.65 -51.83
N ASN A 449 -37.88 -20.79 -50.85
CA ASN A 449 -39.25 -21.27 -51.06
C ASN A 449 -40.20 -20.19 -51.62
N MET A 450 -39.82 -18.91 -51.57
CA MET A 450 -40.56 -17.79 -52.17
C MET A 450 -40.21 -17.57 -53.65
N ASN A 451 -39.36 -18.41 -54.25
CA ASN A 451 -39.01 -18.31 -55.66
C ASN A 451 -40.16 -18.82 -56.56
N PRO A 452 -40.80 -17.98 -57.40
CA PRO A 452 -41.98 -18.36 -58.20
C PRO A 452 -41.74 -19.39 -59.30
N PHE A 453 -40.50 -19.87 -59.46
CA PHE A 453 -40.07 -20.74 -60.56
C PHE A 453 -39.69 -22.17 -60.12
N ALA A 454 -39.91 -22.54 -58.86
CA ALA A 454 -39.60 -23.89 -58.35
C ALA A 454 -40.64 -24.97 -58.75
N ASP A 455 -41.73 -24.60 -59.44
CA ASP A 455 -42.75 -25.55 -59.90
C ASP A 455 -42.50 -26.13 -61.31
N SER A 456 -41.39 -25.76 -61.99
CA SER A 456 -41.07 -26.29 -63.32
C SER A 456 -39.82 -27.18 -63.32
N MET A 457 -39.83 -28.31 -62.62
CA MET A 457 -39.19 -29.55 -63.06
C MET A 457 -39.61 -30.68 -62.12
N LYS A 458 -40.82 -31.22 -62.33
CA LYS A 458 -41.14 -32.60 -61.94
C LYS A 458 -40.82 -33.52 -63.11
N PRO A 459 -39.91 -34.49 -62.97
CA PRO A 459 -39.96 -35.72 -63.74
C PRO A 459 -40.65 -36.81 -62.94
N GLN A 460 -41.76 -37.22 -63.53
CA GLN A 460 -42.50 -38.47 -63.46
C GLN A 460 -41.77 -39.70 -62.86
N MET A 461 -42.45 -40.32 -61.89
CA MET A 461 -42.49 -41.74 -61.51
C MET A 461 -41.63 -42.74 -62.30
N SER A 462 -40.78 -43.51 -61.61
CA SER A 462 -40.66 -44.95 -61.86
C SER A 462 -40.08 -45.72 -60.66
N LYS A 463 -40.50 -46.97 -60.58
CA LYS A 463 -40.44 -47.94 -59.48
C LYS A 463 -39.00 -48.46 -59.25
N SER A 464 -38.61 -48.74 -58.00
CA SER A 464 -38.31 -50.11 -57.51
C SER A 464 -37.58 -50.17 -56.16
N LYS A 465 -38.22 -50.92 -55.26
CA LYS A 465 -37.80 -51.76 -54.13
C LYS A 465 -36.36 -51.71 -53.55
N SER A 466 -36.37 -51.89 -52.21
CA SER A 466 -35.37 -52.52 -51.31
C SER A 466 -34.28 -51.60 -50.73
N ALA A 467 -33.84 -51.71 -49.46
CA ALA A 467 -34.22 -52.53 -48.31
C ALA A 467 -33.36 -52.12 -47.09
N PHE A 468 -33.94 -52.18 -45.87
CA PHE A 468 -33.33 -52.47 -44.54
C PHE A 468 -32.29 -51.47 -43.94
N LEU A 469 -32.27 -51.02 -42.66
CA LEU A 469 -32.75 -51.46 -41.31
C LEU A 469 -33.13 -50.19 -40.49
N ILE A 470 -34.27 -50.06 -39.80
CA ILE A 470 -34.73 -50.61 -38.49
C ILE A 470 -33.88 -50.24 -37.25
N CYS A 471 -34.43 -49.43 -36.33
CA CYS A 471 -34.88 -49.80 -34.96
C CYS A 471 -35.45 -48.53 -34.27
N GLU A 472 -36.75 -48.49 -33.93
CA GLU A 472 -37.31 -48.68 -32.56
C GLU A 472 -36.86 -47.63 -31.53
N CYS A 473 -37.66 -47.06 -30.64
CA CYS A 473 -39.09 -47.05 -30.32
C CYS A 473 -39.21 -46.04 -29.16
N LEU A 474 -40.33 -45.29 -29.09
CA LEU A 474 -41.01 -44.90 -27.84
C LEU A 474 -40.19 -44.08 -26.80
N VAL A 475 -40.55 -42.87 -26.34
CA VAL A 475 -41.85 -42.39 -25.87
C VAL A 475 -41.77 -40.85 -25.86
N LEU A 476 -42.62 -40.18 -26.64
CA LEU A 476 -42.90 -38.76 -26.47
C LEU A 476 -43.92 -38.57 -25.36
N TYR A 477 -43.51 -37.75 -24.40
CA TYR A 477 -44.23 -37.29 -23.23
C TYR A 477 -45.54 -36.58 -23.63
N LYS A 478 -46.62 -36.91 -22.92
CA LYS A 478 -47.91 -36.19 -22.93
C LYS A 478 -47.74 -34.73 -22.47
N PRO A 479 -48.60 -33.80 -22.94
CA PRO A 479 -48.69 -32.47 -22.37
C PRO A 479 -49.52 -32.54 -21.08
N SER A 480 -48.90 -32.22 -19.94
CA SER A 480 -49.63 -31.99 -18.68
C SER A 480 -49.45 -30.54 -18.27
N SER A 481 -50.56 -29.81 -18.34
CA SER A 481 -50.78 -28.53 -17.71
C SER A 481 -50.28 -28.54 -16.27
N VAL A 482 -49.30 -27.69 -15.96
CA VAL A 482 -48.99 -27.32 -14.58
C VAL A 482 -48.99 -25.82 -14.47
N THR A 483 -50.08 -25.34 -13.88
CA THR A 483 -50.29 -24.03 -13.30
C THR A 483 -49.08 -23.62 -12.46
N LEU A 484 -48.32 -22.62 -12.91
CA LEU A 484 -47.31 -21.96 -12.09
C LEU A 484 -48.01 -21.09 -11.05
N VAL A 485 -48.38 -21.71 -9.94
CA VAL A 485 -48.66 -21.02 -8.67
C VAL A 485 -47.35 -20.41 -8.19
N PHE A 486 -47.24 -19.08 -8.25
CA PHE A 486 -46.20 -18.34 -7.55
C PHE A 486 -46.39 -18.51 -6.03
N LYS A 487 -45.80 -19.57 -5.45
CA LYS A 487 -45.66 -19.69 -4.00
C LYS A 487 -44.49 -18.80 -3.58
N LYS A 488 -44.85 -17.60 -3.13
CA LYS A 488 -43.98 -16.60 -2.50
C LYS A 488 -43.32 -17.24 -1.27
N LYS A 489 -42.09 -17.75 -1.39
CA LYS A 489 -41.30 -18.20 -0.24
C LYS A 489 -40.72 -16.95 0.43
N LYS A 490 -41.41 -16.46 1.46
CA LYS A 490 -40.84 -15.53 2.45
C LYS A 490 -39.65 -16.24 3.10
N PHE A 491 -38.43 -15.76 2.85
CA PHE A 491 -37.37 -15.96 3.82
C PHE A 491 -37.55 -14.90 4.91
N SER A 492 -38.01 -15.37 6.07
CA SER A 492 -37.98 -14.66 7.33
C SER A 492 -36.56 -14.78 7.85
N VAL A 493 -35.83 -13.65 7.91
CA VAL A 493 -34.61 -13.56 8.71
C VAL A 493 -35.05 -12.99 10.05
N ASN A 494 -35.30 -13.89 11.01
CA ASN A 494 -35.33 -13.54 12.42
C ASN A 494 -34.25 -14.36 13.14
N SER A 495 -33.35 -13.61 13.77
CA SER A 495 -32.50 -13.91 14.93
C SER A 495 -31.70 -15.22 14.96
N ILE A 496 -30.39 -15.10 15.18
CA ILE A 496 -29.79 -15.37 16.50
C ILE A 496 -28.51 -14.55 16.60
N ILE A 497 -28.59 -13.54 17.46
CA ILE A 497 -27.49 -13.02 18.26
C ILE A 497 -27.35 -14.02 19.41
N ASP A 498 -26.16 -14.58 19.58
CA ASP A 498 -25.63 -15.04 20.87
C ASP A 498 -24.09 -15.01 20.78
N ARG A 499 -23.53 -13.91 21.30
CA ARG A 499 -22.27 -13.85 22.04
C ARG A 499 -22.48 -12.85 23.17
#